data_AF-A0A087U7T3-F1
#
_entry.id   AF-A0A087U7T3-F1
#
_cell.length_a   1.000
_cell.length_b   1.000
_cell.length_c   1.000
_cell.angle_alpha   90.00
_cell.angle_beta   90.00
_cell.angle_gamma   90.00
#
_symmetry.space_group_name_H-M   'P 1'
#
loop_
_entity.id
_entity.type
_entity.pdbx_description
1 polymer ?
#
loop_
_entity_poly.entity_id
_entity_poly.type
_entity_poly.pdbx_seq_one_letter_code
_entity_poly.pdbx_strand_id
1 'polypeptide(L)'
;MFAFINLSTSSNGKWWRDRRKVLQPAFHSKAVKTHIPIYNEHSYILVDKLKKRINEPWIDAEYVLTACSMDIMFRTTTGTSIGTQDGAADAVLLEPVKEVPELLIHRLIRPWLWYNPIYKLTSSGRKFRKC
;
A
#
# COMPACT_ATOMS: atom_id res chain seq x y z
N MET A 1 1.37 18.33 18.94
CA MET A 1 2.28 17.59 18.05
C MET A 1 2.81 16.26 18.63
N PHE A 2 2.55 15.92 19.91
CA PHE A 2 3.10 14.72 20.56
C PHE A 2 2.14 13.54 20.75
N ALA A 3 0.90 13.59 20.25
CA ALA A 3 -0.11 12.55 20.53
C ALA A 3 -0.39 11.58 19.37
N PHE A 4 0.19 11.81 18.18
CA PHE A 4 0.00 10.92 17.02
C PHE A 4 0.90 9.68 16.97
N ILE A 5 1.97 9.67 17.76
CA ILE A 5 2.93 8.55 17.82
C ILE A 5 2.44 7.45 18.77
N ASN A 6 1.22 7.55 19.33
CA ASN A 6 0.69 6.46 20.15
C ASN A 6 0.13 5.27 19.35
N LEU A 7 0.10 5.33 18.00
CA LEU A 7 -0.36 4.20 17.18
C LEU A 7 0.74 3.15 16.89
N SER A 8 2.02 3.47 17.11
CA SER A 8 3.12 2.50 17.04
C SER A 8 3.46 1.85 18.39
N THR A 9 2.80 2.27 19.48
CA THR A 9 2.99 1.69 20.80
C THR A 9 1.63 1.43 21.45
N SER A 10 1.17 0.17 21.34
CA SER A 10 0.34 -0.43 22.38
C SER A 10 0.89 -0.03 23.74
N SER A 11 0.01 0.29 24.68
CA SER A 11 0.28 0.93 25.98
C SER A 11 1.42 0.32 26.81
N ASN A 12 1.91 -0.86 26.45
CA ASN A 12 3.23 -1.37 26.79
C ASN A 12 3.91 -1.85 25.51
N GLY A 13 5.01 -1.22 25.07
CA GLY A 13 5.73 -1.54 23.80
C GLY A 13 6.13 -3.02 23.58
N LYS A 14 5.83 -3.91 24.53
CA LYS A 14 5.87 -5.36 24.42
C LYS A 14 5.10 -5.90 23.20
N TRP A 15 3.87 -5.47 22.95
CA TRP A 15 3.09 -5.99 21.79
C TRP A 15 3.77 -5.69 20.45
N TRP A 16 4.28 -4.47 20.29
CA TRP A 16 5.03 -4.07 19.10
C TRP A 16 6.33 -4.85 18.95
N ARG A 17 7.08 -4.99 20.06
CA ARG A 17 8.33 -5.76 20.09
C ARG A 17 8.11 -7.24 19.73
N ASP A 18 7.09 -7.87 20.30
CA ASP A 18 6.77 -9.28 20.07
C ASP A 18 6.45 -9.53 18.59
N ARG A 19 5.62 -8.67 17.97
CA ARG A 19 5.30 -8.75 16.54
C ARG A 19 6.51 -8.49 15.64
N ARG A 20 7.32 -7.46 15.95
CA ARG A 20 8.53 -7.18 15.17
C ARG A 20 9.53 -8.32 15.24
N LYS A 21 9.68 -8.99 16.39
CA LYS A 21 10.56 -10.16 16.53
C LYS A 21 10.18 -11.30 15.58
N VAL A 22 8.88 -11.49 15.32
CA VAL A 22 8.38 -12.51 14.39
C VAL A 22 8.53 -12.08 12.93
N LEU A 23 8.29 -10.81 12.60
CA LEU A 23 8.28 -10.32 11.21
C LEU A 23 9.68 -10.00 10.68
N GLN A 24 10.59 -9.50 11.51
CA GLN A 24 11.91 -9.00 11.09
C GLN A 24 12.75 -10.01 10.29
N PRO A 25 12.75 -11.33 10.58
CA PRO A 25 13.49 -12.31 9.78
C PRO A 25 13.04 -12.34 8.30
N ALA A 26 11.77 -12.12 8.01
CA ALA A 26 11.22 -12.12 6.64
C ALA A 26 11.70 -10.92 5.82
N PHE A 27 12.12 -9.84 6.49
CA PHE A 27 12.63 -8.62 5.86
C PHE A 27 14.15 -8.44 6.04
N HIS A 28 14.84 -9.48 6.51
CA HIS A 28 16.30 -9.45 6.56
C HIS A 28 16.87 -9.51 5.13
N SER A 29 18.01 -8.87 4.88
CA SER A 29 18.54 -8.67 3.51
C SER A 29 18.67 -9.95 2.69
N LYS A 30 18.96 -11.09 3.33
CA LYS A 30 19.01 -12.40 2.67
C LYS A 30 17.64 -12.85 2.17
N ALA A 31 16.57 -12.63 2.94
CA ALA A 31 15.20 -12.94 2.55
C ALA A 31 14.70 -12.00 1.45
N VAL A 32 15.02 -10.70 1.50
CA VAL A 32 14.63 -9.78 0.41
C VAL A 32 15.28 -10.20 -0.92
N LYS A 33 16.55 -10.64 -0.89
CA LYS A 33 17.25 -11.12 -2.09
C LYS A 33 16.60 -12.34 -2.76
N THR A 34 15.84 -13.17 -2.03
CA THR A 34 15.14 -14.31 -2.66
C THR A 34 13.99 -13.87 -3.57
N HIS A 35 13.53 -12.62 -3.45
CA HIS A 35 12.43 -12.06 -4.25
C HIS A 35 12.93 -11.29 -5.48
N ILE A 36 14.25 -11.16 -5.70
CA ILE A 36 14.81 -10.51 -6.91
C ILE A 36 14.24 -11.08 -8.21
N PRO A 37 14.06 -12.41 -8.38
CA PRO A 37 13.45 -12.95 -9.58
C PRO A 37 12.03 -12.41 -9.83
N ILE A 38 11.23 -12.25 -8.76
CA ILE A 38 9.86 -11.70 -8.82
C ILE A 38 9.91 -10.22 -9.24
N TYR A 39 10.85 -9.45 -8.68
CA TYR A 39 11.01 -8.04 -9.05
C TYR A 39 11.37 -7.88 -10.52
N ASN A 40 12.27 -8.72 -11.03
CA ASN A 40 12.67 -8.71 -12.42
C ASN A 40 11.51 -9.09 -13.34
N GLU A 41 10.77 -10.15 -13.03
CA GLU A 41 9.59 -10.60 -13.79
C GLU A 41 8.59 -9.45 -13.99
N HIS A 42 8.14 -8.81 -12.89
CA HIS A 42 7.18 -7.71 -12.98
C HIS A 42 7.76 -6.43 -13.60
N SER A 43 9.08 -6.22 -13.49
CA SER A 43 9.77 -5.11 -14.16
C SER A 43 9.83 -5.29 -15.67
N TYR A 44 10.01 -6.52 -16.16
CA TYR A 44 9.95 -6.80 -17.60
C TYR A 44 8.55 -6.59 -18.16
N ILE A 45 7.51 -7.05 -17.45
CA ILE A 45 6.11 -6.81 -17.85
C ILE A 45 5.81 -5.30 -17.90
N LEU A 46 6.29 -4.54 -16.91
CA LEU A 46 6.17 -3.09 -16.86
C LEU A 46 6.80 -2.44 -18.10
N VAL A 47 8.04 -2.81 -18.43
CA VAL A 47 8.75 -2.29 -19.59
C VAL A 47 8.02 -2.62 -20.88
N ASP A 48 7.51 -3.83 -21.03
CA ASP A 48 6.78 -4.23 -22.24
C ASP A 48 5.42 -3.50 -22.38
N LYS A 49 4.78 -3.12 -21.26
CA LYS A 49 3.61 -2.24 -21.27
C LYS A 49 3.95 -0.82 -21.66
N LEU A 50 5.05 -0.28 -21.13
CA LEU A 50 5.53 1.06 -21.49
C LEU A 50 5.92 1.14 -22.97
N LYS A 51 6.57 0.10 -23.53
CA LYS A 51 6.90 0.04 -24.97
C LYS A 51 5.68 0.19 -25.86
N LYS A 52 4.53 -0.38 -25.47
CA LYS A 52 3.28 -0.28 -26.23
C LYS A 52 2.67 1.13 -26.20
N ARG A 53 3.06 1.96 -25.23
CA ARG A 53 2.55 3.31 -25.00
C ARG A 53 3.52 4.42 -25.43
N ILE A 54 4.61 4.09 -26.13
CA ILE A 54 5.64 5.07 -26.56
C ILE A 54 5.07 6.21 -27.41
N ASN A 55 4.02 5.93 -28.19
CA ASN A 55 3.39 6.93 -29.05
C ASN A 55 2.31 7.76 -28.33
N GLU A 56 2.03 7.50 -27.05
CA GLU A 56 1.09 8.29 -26.27
C GLU A 56 1.75 9.63 -25.86
N PRO A 57 1.02 10.76 -25.90
CA PRO A 57 1.58 12.07 -25.57
C PRO A 57 1.98 12.20 -24.10
N TRP A 58 1.37 11.40 -23.22
CA TRP A 58 1.66 11.34 -21.78
C TRP A 58 1.20 10.00 -21.23
N ILE A 59 1.79 9.58 -20.11
CA ILE A 59 1.42 8.38 -19.37
C ILE A 59 1.31 8.73 -17.89
N ASP A 60 0.29 8.22 -17.20
CA ASP A 60 0.20 8.29 -15.74
C ASP A 60 1.23 7.33 -15.12
N ALA A 61 2.41 7.87 -14.81
CA ALA A 61 3.50 7.11 -14.20
C ALA A 61 3.16 6.61 -12.79
N GLU A 62 2.37 7.37 -12.02
CA GLU A 62 1.96 6.97 -10.67
C GLU A 62 1.10 5.70 -10.73
N TYR A 63 0.12 5.69 -11.64
CA TYR A 63 -0.72 4.51 -11.85
C TYR A 63 0.10 3.28 -12.25
N VAL A 64 0.95 3.43 -13.26
CA VAL A 64 1.73 2.34 -13.85
C VAL A 64 2.73 1.76 -12.83
N LEU A 65 3.38 2.61 -12.02
CA LEU A 65 4.28 2.17 -10.96
C LEU A 65 3.56 1.56 -9.76
N THR A 66 2.42 2.13 -9.37
CA THR A 66 1.60 1.60 -8.27
C THR A 66 1.07 0.21 -8.60
N ALA A 67 0.58 0.00 -9.83
CA ALA A 67 0.13 -1.31 -10.30
C ALA A 67 1.25 -2.35 -10.28
N CYS A 68 2.45 -1.99 -10.75
CA CYS A 68 3.61 -2.88 -10.68
C CYS A 68 4.02 -3.23 -9.24
N SER A 69 4.07 -2.21 -8.38
CA SER A 69 4.42 -2.38 -6.97
C SER A 69 3.42 -3.28 -6.24
N MET A 70 2.13 -3.17 -6.59
CA MET A 70 1.06 -3.99 -6.05
C MET A 70 1.26 -5.46 -6.40
N ASP A 71 1.49 -5.77 -7.68
CA ASP A 71 1.72 -7.14 -8.13
C ASP A 71 2.96 -7.75 -7.46
N ILE A 72 4.06 -7.00 -7.36
CA ILE A 72 5.26 -7.43 -6.64
C ILE A 72 4.96 -7.74 -5.18
N MET A 73 4.23 -6.84 -4.50
CA MET A 73 3.88 -6.99 -3.09
C MET A 73 3.05 -8.25 -2.88
N PHE A 74 1.96 -8.41 -3.62
CA PHE A 74 1.09 -9.59 -3.48
C PHE A 74 1.81 -10.88 -3.84
N ARG A 75 2.62 -10.88 -4.90
CA ARG A 75 3.41 -12.06 -5.29
C ARG A 75 4.42 -12.44 -4.21
N THR A 76 5.01 -11.45 -3.54
CA THR A 76 5.95 -11.65 -2.43
C THR A 76 5.26 -12.12 -1.15
N THR A 77 4.09 -11.56 -0.80
CA THR A 77 3.42 -11.85 0.48
C THR A 77 2.49 -13.06 0.44
N THR A 78 1.76 -13.24 -0.65
CA THR A 78 0.73 -14.28 -0.81
C THR A 78 1.18 -15.42 -1.71
N GLY A 79 2.24 -15.22 -2.50
CA GLY A 79 2.68 -16.19 -3.48
C GLY A 79 1.78 -16.27 -4.71
N THR A 80 0.76 -15.42 -4.87
CA THR A 80 -0.12 -15.40 -6.05
C THR A 80 0.08 -14.12 -6.87
N SER A 81 -0.12 -14.22 -8.19
CA SER A 81 -0.12 -13.06 -9.08
C SER A 81 -1.57 -12.62 -9.28
N ILE A 82 -1.83 -11.32 -9.08
CA ILE A 82 -3.19 -10.75 -9.18
C ILE A 82 -3.43 -10.13 -10.55
N GLY A 83 -2.38 -9.79 -11.30
CA GLY A 83 -2.51 -9.22 -12.64
C GLY A 83 -3.02 -7.78 -12.61
N THR A 84 -2.67 -7.02 -11.58
CA THR A 84 -3.08 -5.63 -11.39
C THR A 84 -2.59 -4.76 -12.55
N GLN A 85 -1.38 -5.01 -13.06
CA GLN A 85 -0.90 -4.29 -14.24
C GLN A 85 -1.77 -4.53 -15.50
N ASP A 86 -2.56 -5.62 -15.58
CA ASP A 86 -3.45 -5.94 -16.72
C ASP A 86 -4.87 -5.37 -16.56
N GLY A 87 -5.12 -4.65 -15.47
CA GLY A 87 -6.41 -4.04 -15.17
C GLY A 87 -7.41 -4.96 -14.47
N ALA A 88 -7.00 -6.18 -14.12
CA ALA A 88 -7.90 -7.19 -13.55
C ALA A 88 -8.40 -6.86 -12.13
N ALA A 89 -7.71 -5.97 -11.41
CA ALA A 89 -7.97 -5.70 -10.00
C ALA A 89 -7.96 -4.20 -9.62
N ASP A 90 -8.09 -3.30 -10.60
CA ASP A 90 -7.92 -1.86 -10.40
C ASP A 90 -8.91 -1.27 -9.37
N ALA A 91 -10.20 -1.57 -9.54
CA ALA A 91 -11.25 -1.07 -8.65
C ALA A 91 -11.14 -1.64 -7.21
N VAL A 92 -10.64 -2.87 -7.07
CA VAL A 92 -10.55 -3.54 -5.76
C VAL A 92 -9.27 -3.18 -5.03
N LEU A 93 -8.16 -2.94 -5.74
CA LEU A 93 -6.83 -2.79 -5.14
C LEU A 93 -6.20 -1.43 -5.40
N LEU A 94 -6.32 -0.84 -6.59
CA LEU A 94 -5.66 0.43 -6.90
C LEU A 94 -6.44 1.65 -6.42
N GLU A 95 -7.78 1.64 -6.56
CA GLU A 95 -8.61 2.75 -6.08
C GLU A 95 -8.46 2.98 -4.56
N PRO A 96 -8.60 1.97 -3.68
CA PRO A 96 -8.42 2.18 -2.25
C PRO A 96 -7.00 2.65 -1.90
N VAL A 97 -5.99 2.18 -2.63
CA VAL A 97 -4.59 2.56 -2.39
C VAL A 97 -4.32 4.03 -2.70
N LYS A 98 -5.04 4.63 -3.65
CA LYS A 98 -4.99 6.07 -3.90
C LYS A 98 -5.80 6.85 -2.86
N GLU A 99 -7.00 6.38 -2.51
CA GLU A 99 -7.93 7.15 -1.67
C GLU A 99 -7.62 7.10 -0.16
N VAL A 100 -7.16 5.96 0.35
CA VAL A 100 -6.93 5.76 1.79
C VAL A 100 -5.86 6.70 2.34
N PRO A 101 -4.68 6.91 1.69
CA PRO A 101 -3.68 7.85 2.16
C PRO A 101 -4.24 9.27 2.30
N GLU A 102 -5.06 9.74 1.36
CA GLU A 102 -5.69 11.06 1.44
C GLU A 102 -6.63 11.16 2.64
N LEU A 103 -7.46 10.14 2.89
CA LEU A 103 -8.34 10.09 4.05
C LEU A 103 -7.57 10.05 5.37
N LEU A 104 -6.44 9.32 5.40
CA LEU A 104 -5.56 9.24 6.56
C LEU A 104 -4.91 10.60 6.82
N ILE A 105 -4.30 11.23 5.82
CA ILE A 105 -3.70 12.57 5.95
C ILE A 105 -4.78 13.58 6.39
N HIS A 106 -5.98 13.53 5.80
CA HIS A 106 -7.11 14.38 6.16
C HIS A 106 -7.47 14.25 7.66
N ARG A 107 -7.40 13.05 8.22
CA ARG A 107 -7.60 12.80 9.65
C ARG A 107 -6.39 13.20 10.51
N LEU A 108 -5.17 12.96 10.02
CA LEU A 108 -3.92 13.28 10.71
C LEU A 108 -3.67 14.80 10.83
N ILE A 109 -4.24 15.63 9.98
CA ILE A 109 -4.07 17.09 10.11
C ILE A 109 -5.19 17.76 10.94
N ARG A 110 -6.24 17.00 11.32
CA ARG A 110 -7.43 17.52 12.00
C ARG A 110 -7.65 16.86 13.36
N PRO A 111 -7.13 17.46 14.46
CA PRO A 111 -7.27 16.94 15.82
C PRO A 111 -8.68 16.52 16.23
N TRP A 112 -9.70 17.26 15.81
CA TRP A 112 -11.10 16.96 16.11
C TRP A 112 -11.63 15.67 15.45
N LEU A 113 -10.94 15.13 14.44
CA LEU A 113 -11.30 13.87 13.78
C LEU A 113 -10.61 12.64 14.38
N TRP A 114 -9.83 12.78 15.47
CA TRP A 114 -9.13 11.61 16.03
C TRP A 114 -10.07 10.74 16.83
N TYR A 115 -11.06 11.35 17.48
CA TYR A 115 -12.07 10.63 18.22
C TYR A 115 -12.93 9.78 17.27
N ASN A 116 -12.78 8.46 17.38
CA ASN A 116 -13.35 7.49 16.45
C ASN A 116 -14.87 7.64 16.24
N PRO A 117 -15.70 7.85 17.27
CA PRO A 117 -17.14 8.05 17.07
C PRO A 117 -17.48 9.26 16.20
N ILE A 118 -16.83 10.41 16.44
CA ILE A 118 -17.02 11.62 15.62
C ILE A 118 -16.59 11.34 14.18
N TYR A 119 -15.42 10.72 13.99
CA TYR A 119 -14.92 10.40 12.65
C TYR A 119 -15.89 9.52 11.86
N LYS A 120 -16.46 8.47 12.47
CA LYS A 120 -17.41 7.55 11.82
C LYS A 120 -18.68 8.24 11.31
N LEU A 121 -19.06 9.38 11.88
CA LEU A 121 -20.23 10.17 11.46
C LEU A 121 -19.92 11.11 10.28
N THR A 122 -18.64 11.41 10.02
CA THR A 122 -18.24 12.29 8.91
C THR A 122 -18.35 11.61 7.54
N SER A 123 -18.41 12.41 6.47
CA SER A 123 -18.30 11.91 5.09
C SER A 123 -17.01 11.11 4.87
N SER A 124 -15.86 11.62 5.35
CA SER A 124 -14.56 10.95 5.26
C SER A 124 -14.53 9.61 6.00
N GLY A 125 -15.11 9.53 7.20
CA GLY A 125 -15.17 8.27 7.94
C GLY A 125 -16.13 7.25 7.34
N ARG A 126 -17.22 7.70 6.70
CA ARG A 126 -18.11 6.82 5.90
C ARG A 126 -17.41 6.30 4.65
N LYS A 127 -16.61 7.12 3.98
CA LYS A 127 -15.79 6.72 2.82
C LYS A 127 -14.70 5.71 3.23
N PHE A 128 -13.96 6.00 4.31
CA PHE A 128 -12.95 5.09 4.86
C PHE A 128 -13.48 3.71 5.28
N ARG A 129 -14.79 3.58 5.55
CA ARG A 129 -15.42 2.28 5.86
C ARG A 129 -15.78 1.47 4.60
N LYS A 130 -15.88 2.13 3.45
CA LYS A 130 -16.25 1.50 2.17
C LYS A 130 -15.02 1.05 1.38
N CYS A 131 -13.90 1.76 1.51
CA CYS A 131 -12.58 1.32 1.06
C CYS A 131 -12.09 0.14 1.90
#